data_AF-A0A9E4U9F6-F1
#
_entry.id   AF-A0A9E4U9F6-F1
#
_cell.length_a   1.000
_cell.length_b   1.000
_cell.length_c   1.000
_cell.angle_alpha   90.00
_cell.angle_beta   90.00
_cell.angle_gamma   90.00
#
_symmetry.space_group_name_H-M   'P 1'
#
loop_
_entity.id
_entity.type
_entity.pdbx_description
1 polymer ?
#
loop_
_entity_poly.entity_id
_entity_poly.type
_entity_poly.pdbx_seq_one_letter_code
_entity_poly.pdbx_strand_id
1 'polypeptide(L)'
;MVGSLISVRTLFLGLLIALLGAAGWVTFTGTPTSSAHAVQLASNPAPDEQLLEWPRTISLSFSEPLEPSVGSIQVWDTSPAELPVSAPNYLSDDSVSVDVIDELRPGIYTVIWRNLSTVDGHTWAGSFSFTVLNPDGTVPGGTVPSELLD
;
A
#
# COMPACT_ATOMS: atom_id res chain seq x y z
N MET A 1 -20.46 26.85 77.69
CA MET A 1 -19.43 26.79 76.63
C MET A 1 -19.84 25.69 75.67
N VAL A 2 -20.44 26.03 74.53
CA VAL A 2 -20.92 25.04 73.53
C VAL A 2 -20.08 25.20 72.28
N GLY A 3 -19.58 24.06 71.78
CA GLY A 3 -18.52 23.92 70.80
C GLY A 3 -18.88 24.32 69.37
N SER A 4 -17.81 24.65 68.65
CA SER A 4 -17.74 25.05 67.25
C SER A 4 -18.30 23.96 66.32
N LEU A 5 -19.45 24.23 65.69
CA LEU A 5 -19.94 23.47 64.54
C LEU A 5 -19.19 23.94 63.28
N ILE A 6 -17.97 23.44 63.08
CA ILE A 6 -17.37 23.46 61.75
C ILE A 6 -18.14 22.45 60.92
N SER A 7 -19.01 23.01 60.08
CA SER A 7 -20.00 22.37 59.24
C SER A 7 -19.44 21.15 58.50
N VAL A 8 -19.94 19.96 58.84
CA VAL A 8 -19.77 18.68 58.10
C VAL A 8 -20.12 18.84 56.60
N ARG A 9 -20.83 19.92 56.24
CA ARG A 9 -21.26 20.27 54.88
C ARG A 9 -20.10 20.60 53.92
N THR A 10 -18.92 20.98 54.40
CA THR A 10 -17.79 21.32 53.51
C THR A 10 -16.97 20.10 53.08
N LEU A 11 -17.02 18.99 53.84
CA LEU A 11 -16.32 17.74 53.49
C LEU A 11 -17.03 16.94 52.39
N PHE A 12 -18.35 17.08 52.23
CA PHE A 12 -19.09 16.39 51.16
C PHE A 12 -19.07 17.13 49.81
N LEU A 13 -18.73 18.42 49.77
CA LEU A 13 -18.60 19.16 48.51
C LEU A 13 -17.27 18.89 47.79
N GLY A 14 -16.24 18.43 48.52
CA GLY A 14 -14.98 17.97 47.91
C GLY A 14 -15.08 16.58 47.25
N LEU A 15 -15.97 15.70 47.75
CA LEU A 15 -16.14 14.37 47.20
C LEU A 15 -17.03 14.35 45.95
N LEU A 16 -17.96 15.30 45.80
CA LEU A 16 -18.81 15.37 44.60
C LEU A 16 -18.06 15.92 43.37
N ILE A 17 -17.08 16.82 43.55
CA ILE A 17 -16.23 17.30 42.44
C ILE A 17 -15.20 16.24 42.02
N ALA A 18 -14.77 15.36 42.94
CA ALA A 18 -13.91 14.21 42.61
C ALA A 18 -14.67 13.08 41.87
N LEU A 19 -16.00 12.98 42.02
CA LEU A 19 -16.82 11.97 41.35
C LEU A 19 -17.47 12.45 40.04
N LEU A 20 -17.56 13.77 39.80
CA LEU A 20 -18.04 14.34 38.53
C LEU A 20 -16.92 14.64 37.51
N GLY A 21 -15.65 14.62 37.93
CA GLY A 21 -14.50 14.73 37.02
C GLY A 21 -14.09 13.40 36.35
N ALA A 22 -14.72 12.28 36.72
CA ALA A 22 -14.39 10.95 36.21
C ALA A 22 -15.22 10.53 34.99
N ALA A 23 -16.14 11.38 34.51
CA ALA A 23 -17.01 11.08 33.39
C ALA A 23 -16.42 11.60 32.07
N GLY A 24 -15.63 10.75 31.41
CA GLY A 24 -15.69 10.66 29.96
C GLY A 24 -14.64 11.44 29.16
N TRP A 25 -13.35 11.33 29.49
CA TRP A 25 -12.36 11.29 28.40
C TRP A 25 -12.31 9.86 27.87
N VAL A 26 -13.30 9.50 27.04
CA VAL A 26 -13.10 8.41 26.09
C VAL A 26 -12.18 8.98 25.01
N THR A 27 -10.88 8.89 25.24
CA THR A 27 -9.92 9.04 24.14
C THR A 27 -10.20 7.89 23.20
N PHE A 28 -10.83 8.17 22.06
CA PHE A 28 -10.88 7.24 20.94
C PHE A 28 -9.44 7.06 20.45
N THR A 29 -8.70 6.18 21.10
CA THR A 29 -7.45 5.66 20.58
C THR A 29 -7.85 4.77 19.43
N GLY A 30 -7.96 5.34 18.23
CA GLY A 30 -8.12 4.56 17.02
C GLY A 30 -6.99 3.53 17.01
N THR A 31 -7.32 2.27 17.24
CA THR A 31 -6.36 1.18 17.08
C THR A 31 -5.93 1.23 15.61
N PRO A 32 -4.63 1.35 15.30
CA PRO A 32 -4.22 1.25 13.92
C PRO A 32 -4.78 -0.07 13.39
N THR A 33 -5.56 -0.02 12.31
CA THR A 33 -6.00 -1.21 11.61
C THR A 33 -4.73 -1.87 11.09
N SER A 34 -4.19 -2.84 11.81
CA SER A 34 -3.10 -3.67 11.30
C SER A 34 -3.68 -4.42 10.10
N SER A 35 -3.24 -4.05 8.88
CA SER A 35 -3.47 -4.89 7.73
C SER A 35 -2.81 -6.22 8.02
N ALA A 36 -3.59 -7.31 8.11
CA ALA A 36 -3.02 -8.64 8.26
C ALA A 36 -2.26 -9.05 6.99
N HIS A 37 -2.60 -8.47 5.83
CA HIS A 37 -1.97 -8.80 4.57
C HIS A 37 -0.76 -7.92 4.29
N ALA A 38 0.23 -8.50 3.60
CA ALA A 38 1.33 -7.78 2.95
C ALA A 38 0.79 -6.93 1.77
N VAL A 39 0.21 -5.76 2.07
CA VAL A 39 -0.29 -4.83 1.06
C VAL A 39 0.86 -4.03 0.47
N GLN A 40 0.80 -3.74 -0.84
CA GLN A 40 1.78 -2.86 -1.48
C GLN A 40 1.69 -1.45 -0.88
N LEU A 41 2.82 -0.93 -0.43
CA LEU A 41 2.96 0.42 0.10
C LEU A 41 3.50 1.39 -0.95
N ALA A 42 4.46 0.95 -1.76
CA ALA A 42 5.05 1.75 -2.81
C ALA A 42 5.55 0.87 -3.96
N SER A 43 5.80 1.51 -5.11
CA SER A 43 6.55 0.92 -6.21
C SER A 43 7.38 1.96 -6.94
N ASN A 44 8.37 1.47 -7.67
CA ASN A 44 9.04 2.19 -8.73
C ASN A 44 9.00 1.30 -9.99
N PRO A 45 8.36 1.72 -11.09
CA PRO A 45 7.61 2.96 -11.25
C PRO A 45 6.42 3.08 -10.28
N ALA A 46 6.03 4.31 -9.96
CA ALA A 46 4.82 4.56 -9.19
C ALA A 46 3.56 4.22 -10.01
N PRO A 47 2.42 3.90 -9.36
CA PRO A 47 1.16 3.73 -10.06
C PRO A 47 0.81 4.96 -10.90
N ASP A 48 0.41 4.69 -12.15
CA ASP A 48 0.07 5.66 -13.20
C ASP A 48 1.21 6.62 -13.60
N GLU A 49 2.46 6.31 -13.22
CA GLU A 49 3.62 7.11 -13.61
C GLU A 49 3.83 7.10 -15.13
N GLN A 50 4.21 8.27 -15.67
CA GLN A 50 4.57 8.44 -17.08
C GLN A 50 6.06 8.69 -17.20
N LEU A 51 6.75 7.80 -17.91
CA LEU A 51 8.20 7.78 -18.04
C LEU A 51 8.59 8.13 -19.47
N LEU A 52 9.59 9.01 -19.64
CA LEU A 52 10.20 9.26 -20.96
C LEU A 52 11.12 8.11 -21.40
N GLU A 53 11.69 7.39 -20.44
CA GLU A 53 12.56 6.24 -20.66
C GLU A 53 12.00 5.03 -19.94
N TRP A 54 12.12 3.84 -20.53
CA TRP A 54 11.63 2.62 -19.90
C TRP A 54 12.46 2.26 -18.65
N PRO A 55 11.82 1.69 -17.61
CA PRO A 55 12.50 1.32 -16.38
C PRO A 55 13.28 0.01 -16.57
N ARG A 56 14.55 -0.01 -16.17
CA ARG A 56 15.36 -1.25 -16.18
C ARG A 56 14.97 -2.23 -15.08
N THR A 57 14.42 -1.71 -13.99
CA THR A 57 14.05 -2.48 -12.81
C THR A 57 12.69 -1.97 -12.33
N ILE A 58 11.83 -2.90 -11.92
CA ILE A 58 10.57 -2.62 -11.25
C ILE A 58 10.71 -3.12 -9.81
N SER A 59 10.44 -2.26 -8.83
CA SER A 59 10.51 -2.62 -7.41
C SER A 59 9.20 -2.31 -6.68
N LEU A 60 8.88 -3.13 -5.68
CA LEU A 60 7.69 -3.01 -4.85
C LEU A 60 8.09 -3.18 -3.38
N SER A 61 7.49 -2.38 -2.50
CA SER A 61 7.58 -2.55 -1.04
C SER A 61 6.22 -2.83 -0.44
N PHE A 62 6.21 -3.57 0.67
CA PHE A 62 5.01 -4.10 1.28
C PHE A 62 4.93 -3.76 2.77
N SER A 63 3.73 -3.87 3.34
CA SER A 63 3.50 -3.58 4.75
C SER A 63 4.01 -4.64 5.71
N GLU A 64 4.34 -5.83 5.20
CA GLU A 64 4.79 -6.97 5.98
C GLU A 64 5.86 -7.78 5.23
N PRO A 65 6.72 -8.53 5.95
CA PRO A 65 7.70 -9.41 5.34
C PRO A 65 7.08 -10.54 4.49
N LEU A 66 7.73 -10.82 3.37
CA LEU A 66 7.27 -11.75 2.33
C LEU A 66 7.93 -13.12 2.43
N GLU A 67 7.20 -14.18 2.07
CA GLU A 67 7.74 -15.52 1.85
C GLU A 67 8.30 -15.64 0.41
N PRO A 68 9.64 -15.72 0.23
CA PRO A 68 10.24 -15.61 -1.10
C PRO A 68 9.86 -16.69 -2.09
N SER A 69 9.48 -17.88 -1.60
CA SER A 69 9.17 -19.04 -2.44
C SER A 69 7.78 -19.01 -3.10
N VAL A 70 6.92 -18.05 -2.73
CA VAL A 70 5.51 -18.00 -3.18
C VAL A 70 5.19 -16.74 -4.01
N GLY A 71 6.02 -15.70 -3.91
CA GLY A 71 5.79 -14.43 -4.61
C GLY A 71 6.00 -14.48 -6.13
N SER A 72 5.27 -13.63 -6.86
CA SER A 72 5.46 -13.42 -8.29
C SER A 72 5.24 -11.96 -8.69
N ILE A 73 5.96 -11.52 -9.72
CA ILE A 73 5.77 -10.24 -10.40
C ILE A 73 5.76 -10.54 -11.89
N GLN A 74 4.73 -10.07 -12.59
CA GLN A 74 4.53 -10.19 -14.02
C GLN A 74 4.31 -8.81 -14.62
N VAL A 75 4.77 -8.60 -15.85
CA VAL A 75 4.61 -7.34 -16.57
C VAL A 75 3.94 -7.63 -17.90
N TRP A 76 2.86 -6.92 -18.19
CA TRP A 76 2.05 -7.09 -19.38
C TRP A 76 2.00 -5.77 -20.13
N ASP A 77 2.00 -5.80 -21.47
CA ASP A 77 1.62 -4.65 -22.26
C ASP A 77 0.12 -4.68 -22.58
N THR A 78 -0.38 -3.79 -23.45
CA THR A 78 -1.79 -3.79 -23.87
C THR A 78 -2.15 -4.93 -24.82
N SER A 79 -1.16 -5.70 -25.29
CA SER A 79 -1.36 -6.93 -26.05
C SER A 79 -1.49 -8.12 -25.08
N PRO A 80 -2.01 -9.28 -25.53
CA PRO A 80 -2.14 -10.46 -24.66
C PRO A 80 -0.81 -11.17 -24.38
N ALA A 81 0.33 -10.48 -24.44
CA ALA A 81 1.65 -11.04 -24.25
C ALA A 81 2.30 -10.56 -22.93
N GLU A 82 2.71 -11.52 -22.11
CA GLU A 82 3.57 -11.27 -20.95
C GLU A 82 4.98 -10.92 -21.41
N LEU A 83 5.57 -9.89 -20.80
CA LEU A 83 6.93 -9.47 -21.06
C LEU A 83 7.92 -10.26 -20.20
N PRO A 84 9.09 -10.63 -20.74
CA PRO A 84 10.12 -11.31 -19.97
C PRO A 84 10.73 -10.39 -18.92
N VAL A 85 10.73 -10.87 -17.69
CA VAL A 85 11.43 -10.25 -16.54
C VAL A 85 12.35 -11.27 -15.89
N SER A 86 13.33 -10.80 -15.11
CA SER A 86 14.17 -11.67 -14.30
C SER A 86 13.37 -12.36 -13.18
N ALA A 87 13.98 -13.36 -12.54
CA ALA A 87 13.42 -13.91 -11.31
C ALA A 87 13.36 -12.84 -10.21
N PRO A 88 12.35 -12.86 -9.31
CA PRO A 88 12.25 -11.92 -8.22
C PRO A 88 13.52 -11.87 -7.36
N ASN A 89 14.06 -10.68 -7.16
CA ASN A 89 15.19 -10.38 -6.31
C ASN A 89 14.71 -9.64 -5.05
N TYR A 90 14.81 -10.26 -3.89
CA TYR A 90 14.38 -9.68 -2.62
C TYR A 90 15.46 -8.73 -2.10
N LEU A 91 15.11 -7.44 -2.05
CA LEU A 91 16.01 -6.35 -1.63
C LEU A 91 16.08 -6.26 -0.10
N SER A 92 14.98 -6.60 0.57
CA SER A 92 14.79 -6.75 2.01
C SER A 92 13.75 -7.84 2.25
N ASP A 93 13.33 -8.03 3.50
CA ASP A 93 12.26 -8.95 3.85
C ASP A 93 10.88 -8.48 3.35
N ASP A 94 10.68 -7.18 3.18
CA ASP A 94 9.42 -6.54 2.74
C ASP A 94 9.51 -5.87 1.36
N SER A 95 10.59 -6.07 0.61
CA SER A 95 10.82 -5.43 -0.69
C SER A 95 11.41 -6.38 -1.71
N VAL A 96 10.92 -6.29 -2.95
CA VAL A 96 11.30 -7.17 -4.05
C VAL A 96 11.37 -6.38 -5.35
N SER A 97 12.27 -6.80 -6.24
CA SER A 97 12.41 -6.24 -7.58
C SER A 97 12.49 -7.32 -8.65
N VAL A 98 12.18 -6.93 -9.89
CA VAL A 98 12.50 -7.67 -11.11
C VAL A 98 13.18 -6.75 -12.10
N ASP A 99 14.09 -7.31 -12.90
CA ASP A 99 14.71 -6.58 -14.00
C ASP A 99 13.93 -6.84 -15.28
N VAL A 100 13.70 -5.76 -16.03
CA VAL A 100 13.06 -5.81 -17.35
C VAL A 100 14.13 -6.24 -18.35
N ILE A 101 13.89 -7.37 -19.04
CA ILE A 101 14.91 -7.99 -19.90
C ILE A 101 15.02 -7.32 -21.26
N ASP A 102 13.88 -6.98 -21.85
CA ASP A 102 13.79 -6.37 -23.17
C ASP A 102 13.42 -4.89 -23.07
N GLU A 103 13.92 -4.06 -23.99
CA GLU A 103 13.55 -2.66 -24.03
C GLU A 103 12.04 -2.49 -24.27
N LEU A 104 11.42 -1.62 -23.46
CA LEU A 104 9.99 -1.33 -23.61
C LEU A 104 9.80 -0.22 -24.65
N ARG A 105 8.92 -0.49 -25.61
CA ARG A 105 8.46 0.53 -26.56
C ARG A 105 7.54 1.54 -25.84
N PRO A 106 7.23 2.69 -26.45
CA PRO A 106 6.14 3.52 -25.97
C PRO A 106 4.84 2.69 -25.86
N GLY A 107 4.27 2.64 -24.67
CA GLY A 107 3.09 1.83 -24.36
C GLY A 107 2.61 1.97 -22.92
N ILE A 108 1.45 1.38 -22.63
CA ILE A 108 0.93 1.22 -21.28
C ILE A 108 1.27 -0.19 -20.81
N TYR A 109 1.85 -0.28 -19.63
CA TYR A 109 2.31 -1.52 -19.02
C TYR A 109 1.58 -1.75 -17.70
N THR A 110 1.20 -2.99 -17.45
CA THR A 110 0.54 -3.41 -16.20
C THR A 110 1.44 -4.37 -15.45
N VAL A 111 1.79 -4.00 -14.23
CA VAL A 111 2.51 -4.85 -13.28
C VAL A 111 1.47 -5.57 -12.46
N ILE A 112 1.51 -6.90 -12.46
CA ILE A 112 0.66 -7.76 -11.63
C ILE A 112 1.56 -8.47 -10.65
N TRP A 113 1.19 -8.47 -9.37
CA TRP A 113 1.95 -9.12 -8.33
C TRP A 113 1.08 -10.00 -7.44
N ARG A 114 1.69 -11.03 -6.89
CA ARG A 114 1.15 -11.88 -5.83
C ARG A 114 2.23 -12.10 -4.79
N ASN A 115 1.86 -12.07 -3.52
CA ASN A 115 2.77 -12.33 -2.41
C ASN A 115 2.12 -13.24 -1.36
N LEU A 116 2.91 -13.60 -0.35
CA LEU A 116 2.49 -14.32 0.84
C LEU A 116 3.18 -13.66 2.04
N SER A 117 2.40 -13.22 3.02
CA SER A 117 2.96 -12.68 4.26
C SER A 117 3.51 -13.81 5.14
N THR A 118 4.68 -13.60 5.73
CA THR A 118 5.21 -14.50 6.77
C THR A 118 4.60 -14.25 8.16
N VAL A 119 3.86 -13.14 8.31
CA VAL A 119 3.23 -12.74 9.58
C VAL A 119 1.87 -13.40 9.74
N ASP A 120 0.98 -13.26 8.74
CA ASP A 120 -0.39 -13.81 8.79
C ASP A 120 -0.58 -15.10 7.98
N GLY A 121 0.35 -15.44 7.09
CA GLY A 121 0.31 -16.64 6.26
C GLY A 121 -0.71 -16.60 5.12
N HIS A 122 -1.25 -15.44 4.75
CA HIS A 122 -2.19 -15.29 3.64
C HIS A 122 -1.53 -14.74 2.39
N THR A 123 -2.00 -15.23 1.24
CA THR A 123 -1.60 -14.65 -0.04
C THR A 123 -2.41 -13.40 -0.34
N TRP A 124 -1.76 -12.38 -0.87
CA TRP A 124 -2.40 -11.19 -1.38
C TRP A 124 -1.92 -10.90 -2.80
N ALA A 125 -2.73 -10.15 -3.57
CA ALA A 125 -2.40 -9.82 -4.95
C ALA A 125 -2.90 -8.42 -5.29
N GLY A 126 -2.27 -7.82 -6.28
CA GLY A 126 -2.64 -6.51 -6.77
C GLY A 126 -2.02 -6.23 -8.12
N SER A 127 -2.31 -5.04 -8.64
CA SER A 127 -1.75 -4.57 -9.90
C SER A 127 -1.70 -3.05 -9.92
N PHE A 128 -0.77 -2.52 -10.69
CA PHE A 128 -0.74 -1.11 -11.06
C PHE A 128 -0.24 -0.98 -12.50
N SER A 129 -0.49 0.17 -13.13
CA SER A 129 0.01 0.46 -14.47
C SER A 129 1.04 1.58 -14.44
N PHE A 130 1.91 1.62 -15.44
CA PHE A 130 2.75 2.76 -15.77
C PHE A 130 2.79 2.94 -17.29
N THR A 131 3.19 4.11 -17.76
CA THR A 131 3.25 4.44 -19.19
C THR A 131 4.67 4.80 -19.58
N VAL A 132 5.17 4.19 -20.66
CA VAL A 132 6.36 4.68 -21.36
C VAL A 132 5.86 5.61 -22.48
N LEU A 133 6.23 6.88 -22.41
CA LEU A 133 5.78 7.91 -23.34
C LEU A 133 6.41 7.73 -24.73
N ASN A 134 5.78 8.35 -25.73
CA ASN A 134 6.43 8.55 -27.02
C ASN A 134 7.66 9.45 -26.87
N PRO A 135 8.63 9.41 -27.82
CA PRO A 135 9.81 10.28 -27.77
C PRO A 135 9.52 11.78 -27.73
N ASP A 136 8.33 12.20 -28.17
CA ASP A 136 7.85 13.59 -28.11
C ASP A 136 7.12 13.95 -26.80
N GLY A 137 7.05 13.01 -25.85
CA GLY A 137 6.38 13.17 -24.56
C GLY A 137 4.87 12.94 -24.60
N THR A 138 4.30 12.56 -25.74
CA THR A 138 2.86 12.24 -25.82
C THR A 138 2.54 10.85 -25.28
N VAL A 139 1.33 10.68 -24.75
CA VAL A 139 0.85 9.37 -24.29
C VAL A 139 0.63 8.46 -25.52
N PRO A 140 1.15 7.23 -25.53
CA PRO A 140 0.92 6.26 -26.59
C PRO A 140 -0.58 5.97 -26.74
N GLY A 141 -1.06 5.93 -27.98
CA GLY A 141 -2.45 5.58 -28.26
C GLY A 141 -2.72 4.11 -28.00
N GLY A 142 -3.79 3.80 -27.25
CA GLY A 142 -4.42 2.48 -27.26
C GLY A 142 -5.48 2.45 -28.37
N THR A 143 -5.17 1.85 -29.51
CA THR A 143 -6.21 1.60 -30.51
C THR A 143 -7.09 0.46 -29.99
N VAL A 144 -8.33 0.76 -29.59
CA VAL A 144 -9.39 -0.26 -29.69
C VAL A 144 -9.43 -0.63 -31.18
N PRO A 145 -9.22 -1.89 -31.56
CA PRO A 145 -9.32 -2.28 -32.96
C PRO A 145 -10.66 -1.81 -33.51
N SER A 146 -10.66 -1.09 -34.63
CA SER A 146 -11.90 -0.60 -35.24
C SER A 146 -12.87 -1.74 -35.58
N GLU A 147 -12.39 -2.99 -35.66
CA GLU A 147 -13.19 -4.21 -35.83
C GLU A 147 -14.07 -4.58 -34.62
N LEU A 148 -13.89 -3.93 -33.46
CA LEU A 148 -14.75 -4.12 -32.27
C LEU A 148 -15.83 -3.04 -32.11
N LEU A 149 -15.96 -2.14 -33.09
CA LEU A 149 -16.97 -1.07 -33.12
C LEU A 149 -18.10 -1.31 -34.13
N ASP A 150 -18.13 -2.48 -34.77
CA ASP A 150 -19.20 -2.94 -35.66
C ASP A 150 -20.00 -4.10 -35.06
#